data_AF-A0A0H2VT28-F1
#
_entry.id   AF-A0A0H2VT28-F1
#
_cell.length_a   1.000
_cell.length_b   1.000
_cell.length_c   1.000
_cell.angle_alpha   90.00
_cell.angle_beta   90.00
_cell.angle_gamma   90.00
#
_symmetry.space_group_name_H-M   'P 1'
#
loop_
_entity.id
_entity.type
_entity.pdbx_description
1 polymer ?
#
loop_
_entity_poly.entity_id
_entity_poly.type
_entity_poly.pdbx_seq_one_letter_code
_entity_poly.pdbx_strand_id
1 'polypeptide(L)'
;MNLTTKGDLVLAALRKLGVASNATLTDVEPQSMEDGVNDLEMMMAEWLGGDASPGINVGYIFADADVAPDPGDEHGLSNNAINAVIFNLACRIAPDYALEASAKLITTARYGKERLVKLSAMDRAKAAKCKSGYPNRMPVGSGNQLAKWNGWNYFHRKEPCDNGSE
;
A
#
# COMPACT_ATOMS: atom_id res chain seq x y z
N MET A 1 15.42 -13.31 1.19
CA MET A 1 14.09 -13.89 0.95
C MET A 1 13.46 -13.05 -0.12
N ASN A 2 13.48 -13.51 -1.37
CA ASN A 2 12.84 -12.80 -2.46
C ASN A 2 11.44 -13.39 -2.59
N LEU A 3 10.51 -12.95 -1.72
CA LEU A 3 9.08 -13.10 -1.99
C LEU A 3 8.84 -12.23 -3.22
N THR A 4 8.53 -12.85 -4.35
CA THR A 4 8.39 -12.14 -5.64
C THR A 4 7.02 -12.35 -6.24
N THR A 5 6.40 -13.51 -5.96
CA THR A 5 5.11 -13.89 -6.51
C THR A 5 3.97 -13.70 -5.50
N LYS A 6 2.74 -13.56 -6.01
CA LYS A 6 1.52 -13.53 -5.19
C LYS A 6 1.37 -14.80 -4.36
N GLY A 7 1.68 -15.95 -4.94
CA GLY A 7 1.69 -17.25 -4.26
C GLY A 7 2.65 -17.29 -3.07
N ASP A 8 3.85 -16.70 -3.17
CA ASP A 8 4.78 -16.66 -2.04
C ASP A 8 4.21 -15.89 -0.83
N LEU A 9 3.45 -14.82 -1.08
CA LEU A 9 2.79 -14.03 -0.02
C LEU A 9 1.68 -14.82 0.68
N VAL A 10 0.85 -15.52 -0.09
CA VAL A 10 -0.23 -16.37 0.42
C VAL A 10 0.36 -17.51 1.24
N LEU A 11 1.38 -18.18 0.72
CA LEU A 11 2.09 -19.26 1.41
C LEU A 11 2.73 -18.73 2.72
N ALA A 12 3.33 -17.54 2.69
CA ALA A 12 3.85 -16.91 3.89
C ALA A 12 2.74 -16.59 4.92
N ALA A 13 1.55 -16.18 4.49
CA ALA A 13 0.41 -15.93 5.37
C ALA A 13 -0.11 -17.23 6.01
N LEU A 14 -0.29 -18.29 5.22
CA LEU A 14 -0.67 -19.63 5.70
C LEU A 14 0.37 -20.20 6.69
N ARG A 15 1.67 -19.91 6.46
CA ARG A 15 2.74 -20.22 7.42
C ARG A 15 2.62 -19.48 8.74
N LYS A 16 2.15 -18.23 8.74
CA LYS A 16 1.95 -17.46 9.98
C LYS A 16 0.73 -17.92 10.77
N LEU A 17 -0.28 -18.48 10.10
CA LEU A 17 -1.42 -19.11 10.76
C LEU A 17 -1.12 -20.48 11.36
N GLY A 18 -0.06 -21.14 10.90
CA GLY A 18 0.26 -22.51 11.31
C GLY A 18 -0.50 -23.58 10.54
N VAL A 19 -1.26 -23.19 9.49
CA VAL A 19 -1.93 -24.12 8.56
C VAL A 19 -0.91 -24.80 7.65
N ALA A 20 0.10 -24.04 7.21
CA ALA A 20 1.16 -24.54 6.34
C ALA A 20 2.51 -24.34 7.03
N SER A 21 3.06 -25.32 7.74
CA SER A 21 4.40 -25.15 8.32
C SER A 21 5.30 -26.29 7.93
N ASN A 22 6.52 -25.94 7.51
CA ASN A 22 7.58 -26.93 7.33
C ASN A 22 7.90 -27.68 8.64
N ALA A 23 7.49 -27.12 9.78
CA ALA A 23 7.58 -27.77 11.09
C ALA A 23 6.44 -28.77 11.37
N THR A 24 5.29 -28.66 10.70
CA THR A 24 4.11 -29.52 10.89
C THR A 24 3.86 -30.49 9.73
N LEU A 25 4.66 -30.42 8.65
CA LEU A 25 4.50 -31.23 7.42
C LEU A 25 3.07 -31.16 6.81
N THR A 26 2.39 -30.04 6.99
CA THR A 26 1.08 -29.80 6.39
C THR A 26 1.28 -29.11 5.03
N ASP A 27 0.97 -29.83 3.97
CA ASP A 27 0.97 -29.29 2.61
C ASP A 27 -0.29 -28.45 2.38
N VAL A 28 -0.15 -27.36 1.62
CA VAL A 28 -1.29 -26.52 1.22
C VAL A 28 -1.98 -27.16 0.04
N GLU A 29 -3.30 -27.29 0.13
CA GLU A 29 -4.11 -27.74 -1.00
C GLU A 29 -4.04 -26.74 -2.16
N PRO A 30 -3.91 -27.17 -3.43
CA PRO A 30 -3.79 -26.26 -4.56
C PRO A 30 -4.95 -25.25 -4.68
N GLN A 31 -6.17 -25.67 -4.39
CA GLN A 31 -7.36 -24.80 -4.41
C GLN A 31 -7.29 -23.70 -3.34
N SER A 32 -6.79 -24.03 -2.14
CA SER A 32 -6.57 -23.06 -1.07
C SER A 32 -5.57 -21.94 -1.46
N MET A 33 -4.61 -22.25 -2.34
CA MET A 33 -3.68 -21.25 -2.85
C MET A 33 -4.37 -20.28 -3.83
N GLU A 34 -5.20 -20.80 -4.73
CA GLU A 34 -5.95 -19.97 -5.68
C GLU A 34 -6.95 -19.05 -4.95
N ASP A 35 -7.71 -19.60 -4.01
CA ASP A 35 -8.65 -18.83 -3.19
C ASP A 35 -7.92 -17.77 -2.35
N GLY A 36 -6.77 -18.12 -1.76
CA GLY A 36 -5.94 -17.17 -1.01
C GLY A 36 -5.38 -16.02 -1.86
N VAL A 37 -5.09 -16.26 -3.16
CA VAL A 37 -4.68 -15.20 -4.09
C VAL A 37 -5.86 -14.28 -4.42
N ASN A 38 -7.06 -14.82 -4.60
CA ASN A 38 -8.28 -14.01 -4.80
C ASN A 38 -8.56 -13.12 -3.57
N ASP A 39 -8.39 -13.65 -2.36
CA ASP A 39 -8.54 -12.85 -1.12
C ASP A 39 -7.46 -11.78 -0.97
N LEU A 40 -6.24 -12.08 -1.43
CA LEU A 40 -5.16 -11.11 -1.49
C LEU A 40 -5.54 -9.97 -2.44
N GLU A 41 -5.95 -10.26 -3.67
CA GLU A 41 -6.39 -9.27 -4.66
C GLU A 41 -7.53 -8.39 -4.13
N MET A 42 -8.56 -9.01 -3.54
CA MET A 42 -9.69 -8.29 -2.93
C MET A 42 -9.22 -7.38 -1.77
N MET A 43 -8.31 -7.86 -0.91
CA MET A 43 -7.74 -7.05 0.16
C MET A 43 -6.95 -5.85 -0.37
N MET A 44 -6.17 -6.05 -1.42
CA MET A 44 -5.36 -4.98 -2.02
C MET A 44 -6.23 -3.95 -2.74
N ALA A 45 -7.32 -4.38 -3.37
CA ALA A 45 -8.30 -3.49 -3.98
C ALA A 45 -9.00 -2.62 -2.93
N GLU A 46 -9.44 -3.22 -1.81
CA GLU A 46 -10.00 -2.48 -0.67
C GLU A 46 -9.00 -1.47 -0.11
N TRP A 47 -7.72 -1.83 -0.06
CA TRP A 47 -6.68 -0.95 0.44
C TRP A 47 -6.42 0.20 -0.51
N LEU A 48 -6.36 -0.02 -1.82
CA LEU A 48 -6.18 1.04 -2.80
C LEU A 48 -7.33 2.05 -2.76
N GLY A 49 -8.54 1.59 -2.42
CA GLY A 49 -9.75 2.41 -2.39
C GLY A 49 -10.30 2.62 -3.81
N GLY A 50 -11.11 3.68 -3.97
CA GLY A 50 -11.71 4.02 -5.26
C GLY A 50 -11.61 5.52 -5.54
N ASP A 51 -12.19 5.96 -6.66
CA ASP A 51 -12.11 7.35 -7.13
C ASP A 51 -12.58 8.38 -6.11
N ALA A 52 -13.50 8.00 -5.22
CA ALA A 52 -14.05 8.87 -4.19
C ALA A 52 -13.14 9.06 -2.96
N SER A 53 -12.23 8.12 -2.66
CA SER A 53 -11.32 8.23 -1.51
C SER A 53 -10.03 7.46 -1.77
N PRO A 54 -8.88 8.16 -1.88
CA PRO A 54 -7.61 7.51 -2.11
C PRO A 54 -7.26 6.66 -0.88
N GLY A 55 -7.21 5.35 -1.08
CA GLY A 55 -6.74 4.38 -0.11
C GLY A 55 -5.21 4.24 -0.10
N ILE A 56 -4.72 3.30 0.69
CA ILE A 56 -3.30 3.00 0.85
C ILE A 56 -2.76 2.36 -0.44
N ASN A 57 -1.99 3.12 -1.22
CA ASN A 57 -1.27 2.59 -2.37
C ASN A 57 0.10 2.06 -1.92
N VAL A 58 0.34 0.77 -2.13
CA VAL A 58 1.59 0.07 -1.78
C VAL A 58 2.39 -0.42 -2.98
N GLY A 59 1.96 -0.05 -4.20
CA GLY A 59 2.58 -0.47 -5.46
C GLY A 59 2.22 -1.89 -5.89
N TYR A 60 1.09 -2.42 -5.43
CA TYR A 60 0.62 -3.75 -5.82
C TYR A 60 0.20 -3.78 -7.29
N ILE A 61 0.58 -4.86 -7.99
CA ILE A 61 0.21 -5.10 -9.39
C ILE A 61 -1.03 -6.02 -9.40
N PHE A 62 -2.16 -5.44 -9.78
CA PHE A 62 -3.42 -6.16 -9.98
C PHE A 62 -3.38 -6.98 -11.27
N ALA A 63 -4.08 -8.11 -11.27
CA ALA A 63 -4.38 -8.82 -12.51
C ALA A 63 -5.26 -7.96 -13.44
N ASP A 64 -5.20 -8.24 -14.74
CA ASP A 64 -6.07 -7.60 -15.72
C ASP A 64 -7.55 -7.95 -15.45
N ALA A 65 -8.47 -7.05 -15.80
CA ALA A 65 -9.89 -7.15 -15.44
C ALA A 65 -10.59 -8.43 -15.93
N ASP A 66 -10.09 -9.05 -17.01
CA ASP A 66 -10.64 -10.25 -17.63
C ASP A 66 -9.82 -11.52 -17.32
N VAL A 67 -8.80 -11.42 -16.46
CA VAL A 67 -7.86 -12.51 -16.16
C VAL A 67 -7.92 -12.84 -14.67
N ALA A 68 -8.11 -14.13 -14.36
CA ALA A 68 -8.03 -14.61 -12.99
C ALA A 68 -6.59 -14.46 -12.47
N PRO A 69 -6.38 -13.98 -11.23
CA PRO A 69 -5.05 -13.77 -10.69
C PRO A 69 -4.32 -15.10 -10.49
N ASP A 70 -3.11 -15.22 -11.04
CA ASP A 70 -2.30 -16.45 -10.93
C ASP A 70 -1.37 -16.35 -9.69
N PRO A 71 -1.27 -17.41 -8.86
CA PRO A 71 -0.20 -17.54 -7.87
C PRO A 71 1.22 -17.27 -8.40
N GLY A 72 1.48 -17.52 -9.68
CA GLY A 72 2.76 -17.26 -10.34
C GLY A 72 3.05 -15.79 -10.64
N ASP A 73 2.04 -14.92 -10.61
CA ASP A 73 2.18 -13.51 -10.98
C ASP A 73 3.04 -12.72 -9.98
N GLU A 74 3.78 -11.73 -10.48
CA GLU A 74 4.52 -10.80 -9.64
C GLU A 74 3.56 -9.88 -8.86
N HIS A 75 3.89 -9.61 -7.59
CA HIS A 75 3.04 -8.78 -6.73
C HIS A 75 3.35 -7.28 -6.79
N GLY A 76 4.55 -6.87 -7.22
CA GLY A 76 4.99 -5.46 -7.28
C GLY A 76 5.21 -4.72 -5.94
N LEU A 77 4.88 -5.32 -4.79
CA LEU A 77 5.05 -4.71 -3.47
C LEU A 77 6.48 -4.27 -3.15
N SER A 78 6.58 -3.08 -2.55
CA SER A 78 7.83 -2.65 -1.91
C SER A 78 8.16 -3.49 -0.67
N ASN A 79 9.46 -3.69 -0.40
CA ASN A 79 9.96 -4.47 0.75
C ASN A 79 9.36 -4.06 2.10
N ASN A 80 8.99 -2.78 2.23
CA ASN A 80 8.45 -2.19 3.44
C ASN A 80 7.01 -2.67 3.72
N ALA A 81 6.27 -3.02 2.67
CA ALA A 81 4.85 -3.40 2.74
C ALA A 81 4.63 -4.91 2.88
N ILE A 82 5.61 -5.74 2.49
CA ILE A 82 5.51 -7.21 2.48
C ILE A 82 5.00 -7.76 3.82
N ASN A 83 5.64 -7.39 4.93
CA ASN A 83 5.23 -7.90 6.24
C ASN A 83 3.80 -7.47 6.61
N ALA A 84 3.43 -6.22 6.33
CA ALA A 84 2.09 -5.73 6.64
C ALA A 84 1.02 -6.49 5.85
N VAL A 85 1.26 -6.76 4.56
CA VAL A 85 0.34 -7.54 3.71
C VAL A 85 0.21 -8.97 4.23
N ILE A 86 1.33 -9.67 4.49
CA ILE A 86 1.31 -11.06 4.98
C ILE A 86 0.49 -11.20 6.27
N PHE A 87 0.71 -10.32 7.25
CA PHE A 87 0.00 -10.41 8.53
C PHE A 87 -1.49 -10.06 8.43
N ASN A 88 -1.86 -9.10 7.58
CA ASN A 88 -3.28 -8.76 7.38
C ASN A 88 -4.00 -9.85 6.57
N LEU A 89 -3.33 -10.42 5.56
CA LEU A 89 -3.87 -11.54 4.79
C LEU A 89 -4.09 -12.76 5.68
N ALA A 90 -3.14 -13.09 6.56
CA ALA A 90 -3.30 -14.15 7.55
C ALA A 90 -4.51 -13.91 8.46
N CYS A 91 -4.77 -12.69 8.91
CA CYS A 91 -6.02 -12.39 9.64
C CYS A 91 -7.28 -12.61 8.80
N ARG A 92 -7.23 -12.36 7.49
CA ARG A 92 -8.38 -12.46 6.58
C ARG A 92 -8.75 -13.90 6.28
N ILE A 93 -7.76 -14.77 6.03
CA ILE A 93 -7.98 -16.17 5.65
C ILE A 93 -8.19 -17.12 6.85
N ALA A 94 -7.91 -16.66 8.08
CA ALA A 94 -8.07 -17.49 9.29
C ALA A 94 -9.49 -18.06 9.47
N PRO A 95 -10.58 -17.27 9.27
CA PRO A 95 -11.95 -17.76 9.40
C PRO A 95 -12.31 -18.86 8.40
N ASP A 96 -11.71 -18.88 7.20
CA ASP A 96 -12.00 -19.90 6.18
C ASP A 96 -11.55 -21.29 6.62
N TYR A 97 -10.51 -21.36 7.46
CA TYR A 97 -10.04 -22.58 8.12
C TYR A 97 -10.67 -22.81 9.49
N ALA A 98 -11.71 -22.05 9.87
CA ALA A 98 -12.30 -22.06 11.21
C ALA A 98 -11.28 -21.84 12.34
N LEU A 99 -10.22 -21.07 12.06
CA LEU A 99 -9.18 -20.70 13.02
C LEU A 99 -9.33 -19.25 13.47
N GLU A 100 -8.92 -18.98 14.71
CA GLU A 100 -8.80 -17.61 15.21
C GLU A 100 -7.35 -17.12 15.10
N ALA A 101 -7.16 -15.91 14.59
CA ALA A 101 -5.84 -15.31 14.52
C ALA A 101 -5.30 -15.01 15.93
N SER A 102 -4.07 -15.44 16.22
CA SER A 102 -3.42 -15.15 17.51
C SER A 102 -3.34 -13.65 17.80
N ALA A 103 -3.47 -13.25 19.07
CA ALA A 103 -3.36 -11.84 19.50
C ALA A 103 -2.07 -11.14 19.01
N LYS A 104 -0.94 -11.87 18.94
CA LYS A 104 0.33 -11.34 18.41
C LYS A 104 0.24 -11.05 16.91
N LEU A 105 -0.51 -11.86 16.17
CA LEU A 105 -0.73 -11.70 14.73
C LEU A 105 -1.58 -10.45 14.47
N ILE A 106 -2.71 -10.32 15.17
CA ILE A 106 -3.62 -9.17 15.06
C ILE A 106 -2.92 -7.85 15.40
N THR A 107 -2.15 -7.81 16.50
CA THR A 107 -1.41 -6.61 16.90
C THR A 107 -0.35 -6.21 15.87
N THR A 108 0.37 -7.19 15.31
CA THR A 108 1.36 -6.95 14.25
C THR A 108 0.70 -6.50 12.95
N ALA A 109 -0.44 -7.07 12.57
CA ALA A 109 -1.22 -6.68 11.40
C ALA A 109 -1.70 -5.22 11.50
N ARG A 110 -2.25 -4.82 12.67
CA ARG A 110 -2.67 -3.45 12.95
C ARG A 110 -1.49 -2.47 12.85
N TYR A 111 -0.38 -2.77 13.51
CA TYR A 111 0.82 -1.93 13.46
C TYR A 111 1.40 -1.80 12.04
N GLY A 112 1.43 -2.91 11.29
CA GLY A 112 1.87 -2.93 9.90
C GLY A 112 1.02 -2.02 9.01
N LYS A 113 -0.31 -2.12 9.11
CA LYS A 113 -1.24 -1.29 8.34
C LYS A 113 -1.12 0.19 8.72
N GLU A 114 -1.00 0.51 10.01
CA GLU A 114 -0.80 1.88 10.50
C GLU A 114 0.48 2.50 9.91
N ARG A 115 1.57 1.74 9.84
CA ARG A 115 2.82 2.21 9.25
C ARG A 115 2.67 2.56 7.76
N LEU A 116 1.91 1.78 7.00
CA LEU A 116 1.62 2.06 5.58
C LEU A 116 0.76 3.31 5.41
N VAL A 117 -0.25 3.49 6.26
CA VAL A 117 -1.07 4.70 6.30
C VAL A 117 -0.20 5.91 6.62
N LYS A 118 0.71 5.81 7.59
CA LYS A 118 1.58 6.93 7.99
C LYS A 118 2.47 7.41 6.85
N LEU A 119 3.04 6.49 6.06
CA LEU A 119 3.83 6.83 4.88
C LEU A 119 2.96 7.54 3.83
N SER A 120 1.82 6.94 3.48
CA SER A 120 0.87 7.51 2.51
C SER A 120 0.34 8.88 2.93
N ALA A 121 0.08 9.06 4.23
CA ALA A 121 -0.43 10.31 4.80
C ALA A 121 0.60 11.44 4.73
N MET A 122 1.89 11.14 4.92
CA MET A 122 2.96 12.14 4.77
C MET A 122 3.05 12.66 3.34
N ASP A 123 2.98 11.77 2.35
CA ASP A 123 3.01 12.15 0.94
C ASP A 123 1.78 12.97 0.55
N ARG A 124 0.60 12.57 1.02
CA ARG A 124 -0.63 13.35 0.82
C ARG A 124 -0.58 14.70 1.51
N ALA A 125 -0.04 14.79 2.72
CA ALA A 125 0.11 16.06 3.41
C ALA A 125 1.07 17.01 2.65
N LYS A 126 2.17 16.47 2.10
CA LYS A 126 3.09 17.23 1.24
C LYS A 126 2.40 17.72 -0.03
N ALA A 127 1.66 16.84 -0.71
CA ALA A 127 0.90 17.19 -1.91
C ALA A 127 -0.21 18.22 -1.61
N ALA A 128 -0.93 18.05 -0.51
CA ALA A 128 -1.96 18.98 -0.05
C ALA A 128 -1.36 20.35 0.26
N LYS A 129 -0.23 20.43 0.98
CA LYS A 129 0.49 21.68 1.24
C LYS A 129 0.94 22.37 -0.06
N CYS A 130 1.36 21.60 -1.06
CA CYS A 130 1.73 22.16 -2.35
C CYS A 130 0.53 22.76 -3.08
N LYS A 131 -0.61 22.05 -3.11
CA LYS A 131 -1.86 22.52 -3.74
C LYS A 131 -2.53 23.67 -2.97
N SER A 132 -2.46 23.65 -1.64
CA SER A 132 -3.03 24.65 -0.74
C SER A 132 -2.10 25.84 -0.47
N GLY A 133 -0.97 25.93 -1.20
CA GLY A 133 -0.06 27.05 -1.15
C GLY A 133 -0.74 28.39 -1.46
N TYR A 134 0.05 29.47 -1.45
CA TYR A 134 -0.47 30.82 -1.60
C TYR A 134 -1.44 30.94 -2.79
N PRO A 135 -2.60 31.61 -2.61
CA PRO A 135 -3.50 31.89 -3.72
C PRO A 135 -2.78 32.60 -4.86
N ASN A 136 -3.19 32.39 -6.11
CA ASN A 136 -2.60 33.00 -7.31
C ASN A 136 -2.52 34.54 -7.32
N ARG A 137 -3.20 35.20 -6.37
CA ARG A 137 -3.25 36.66 -6.24
C ARG A 137 -2.54 37.17 -4.99
N MET A 138 -1.84 36.31 -4.26
CA MET A 138 -1.13 36.73 -3.06
C MET A 138 0.11 37.55 -3.45
N PRO A 139 0.24 38.81 -3.03
CA PRO A 139 1.39 39.63 -3.36
C PRO A 139 2.66 39.09 -2.69
N VAL A 140 3.79 39.19 -3.40
CA VAL A 140 5.11 38.74 -2.91
C VAL A 140 5.61 39.60 -1.73
N GLY A 141 5.10 40.82 -1.59
CA GLY A 141 5.49 41.76 -0.54
C GLY A 141 6.83 42.45 -0.82
N SER A 142 7.09 43.58 -0.16
CA SER A 142 8.31 44.37 -0.37
C SER A 142 9.57 43.75 0.23
N GLY A 143 9.43 42.81 1.18
CA GLY A 143 10.56 42.14 1.85
C GLY A 143 11.25 41.04 1.04
N ASN A 144 10.60 40.51 0.00
CA ASN A 144 11.13 39.41 -0.81
C ASN A 144 11.92 39.95 -2.02
N GLN A 145 13.13 40.46 -1.77
CA GLN A 145 13.94 41.16 -2.78
C GLN A 145 14.38 40.27 -3.95
N LEU A 146 14.75 39.00 -3.69
CA LEU A 146 15.15 38.06 -4.73
C LEU A 146 14.00 37.73 -5.70
N ALA A 147 12.79 37.56 -5.17
CA ALA A 147 11.60 37.30 -5.99
C ALA A 147 11.27 38.50 -6.89
N LYS A 148 11.43 39.74 -6.38
CA LYS A 148 11.27 40.95 -7.18
C LYS A 148 12.33 41.11 -8.26
N TRP A 149 13.58 40.74 -7.97
CA TRP A 149 14.65 40.77 -8.96
C TRP A 149 14.37 39.80 -10.11
N ASN A 150 13.76 38.65 -9.81
CA ASN A 150 13.26 37.69 -10.79
C ASN A 150 11.94 38.10 -11.47
N GLY A 151 11.43 39.31 -11.21
CA GLY A 151 10.20 39.84 -11.81
C GLY A 151 8.90 39.25 -11.26
N TRP A 152 8.93 38.53 -10.13
CA TRP A 152 7.74 37.91 -9.55
C TRP A 152 6.96 38.91 -8.68
N ASN A 153 5.75 39.25 -9.11
CA ASN A 153 4.86 40.17 -8.40
C ASN A 153 3.90 39.47 -7.44
N TYR A 154 3.48 38.25 -7.79
CA TYR A 154 2.54 37.43 -7.03
C TYR A 154 3.09 36.02 -6.84
N PHE A 155 2.69 35.35 -5.76
CA PHE A 155 2.89 33.91 -5.64
C PHE A 155 1.84 33.18 -6.48
N HIS A 156 2.29 32.26 -7.32
CA HIS A 156 1.43 31.38 -8.08
C HIS A 156 1.36 30.01 -7.42
N ARG A 157 0.19 29.37 -7.49
CA ARG A 157 0.05 27.94 -7.22
C ARG A 157 0.89 27.19 -8.25
N LYS A 158 1.74 26.28 -7.77
CA LYS A 158 2.48 25.38 -8.63
C LYS A 158 1.59 24.19 -9.00
N GLU A 159 1.46 23.92 -10.28
CA GLU A 159 0.93 22.66 -10.83
C GLU A 159 2.01 22.09 -11.78
N PRO A 160 2.49 20.82 -11.65
CA PRO A 160 2.35 19.86 -10.56
C PRO A 160 3.28 20.18 -9.37
N CYS A 161 3.32 19.29 -8.37
CA CYS A 161 4.29 19.31 -7.27
C CYS A 161 5.69 18.97 -7.79
N ASP A 162 6.23 19.78 -8.69
CA ASP A 162 7.56 19.58 -9.24
C ASP A 162 8.60 19.84 -8.14
N ASN A 163 9.31 18.79 -7.73
CA ASN A 163 10.46 18.90 -6.82
C ASN A 163 11.68 19.42 -7.60
N GLY A 164 11.52 20.45 -8.43
CA GLY A 164 12.61 21.14 -9.11
C GLY A 164 13.56 20.21 -9.88
N SER A 165 13.03 19.39 -10.79
CA SER A 165 13.85 18.82 -11.84
C SER A 165 13.39 19.33 -13.20
N GLU A 166 13.74 20.58 -13.48
CA GLU A 166 14.15 21.14 -14.78
C GLU A 166 14.86 22.48 -14.57
#